data_AF-Q1MY42-F1
#
_entry.id   AF-Q1MY42-F1
#
_cell.length_a   1.000
_cell.length_b   1.000
_cell.length_c   1.000
_cell.angle_alpha   90.00
_cell.angle_beta   90.00
_cell.angle_gamma   90.00
#
_symmetry.space_group_name_H-M   'P 1'
#
loop_
_entity.id
_entity.type
_entity.pdbx_description
1 polymer ?
#
loop_
_entity_poly.entity_id
_entity_poly.type
_entity_poly.pdbx_seq_one_letter_code
_entity_poly.pdbx_strand_id
1 'polypeptide(L)' 'CSVDSYVGRDFEGEVYAIRNSDEKDHVFHESEFRNFGEHVRFAGLDKLKIVPNETTTLYVVREAK' A
#
# COMPACT_ATOMS: atom_id res chain seq x y z
N CYS A 1 9.46 3.09 10.43
CA CYS A 1 8.19 3.29 9.73
C CYS A 1 7.11 3.62 10.75
N SER A 2 6.49 4.78 10.65
CA SER A 2 5.19 5.02 11.29
C SER A 2 4.12 4.41 10.38
N VAL A 3 3.19 3.67 10.97
CA VAL A 3 2.01 3.15 10.29
C VAL A 3 0.84 3.88 10.91
N ASP A 4 0.11 4.64 10.11
CA ASP A 4 -1.15 5.22 10.55
C ASP A 4 -2.24 4.18 10.28
N SER A 5 -3.06 3.87 11.28
CA SER A 5 -4.15 2.91 11.14
C SER A 5 -5.49 3.52 11.56
N TYR A 6 -6.56 3.05 10.92
CA TYR A 6 -7.93 3.44 11.22
C TYR A 6 -8.77 2.17 11.37
N VAL A 7 -9.48 2.04 12.48
CA VAL A 7 -10.35 0.88 12.74
C VAL A 7 -11.81 1.33 12.66
N GLY A 8 -12.54 0.80 11.68
CA GLY A 8 -14.00 0.89 11.57
C GLY A 8 -14.69 -0.33 12.17
N ARG A 9 -16.03 -0.39 12.10
CA ARG A 9 -16.77 -1.58 12.58
C ARG A 9 -16.49 -2.83 11.77
N ASP A 10 -16.33 -2.67 10.45
CA ASP A 10 -16.27 -3.79 9.50
C ASP A 10 -14.92 -3.86 8.76
N PHE A 11 -14.08 -2.82 8.90
CA PHE A 11 -12.83 -2.69 8.14
C PHE A 11 -11.70 -2.12 9.00
N GLU A 12 -10.48 -2.60 8.74
CA GLU A 12 -9.23 -2.04 9.25
C GLU A 12 -8.44 -1.44 8.09
N GLY A 13 -8.17 -0.13 8.17
CA GLY A 13 -7.35 0.59 7.21
C GLY A 13 -5.95 0.81 7.76
N GLU A 14 -4.94 0.60 6.91
CA GLU A 14 -3.53 0.82 7.22
C GLU A 14 -2.90 1.69 6.15
N VAL A 15 -2.07 2.64 6.58
CA VAL A 15 -1.34 3.57 5.72
C VAL A 15 0.14 3.41 5.97
N TYR A 16 0.85 3.06 4.90
CA TYR A 16 2.28 2.79 4.93
C TYR A 16 3.01 3.79 4.04
N ALA A 17 4.09 4.36 4.56
CA ALA A 17 5.07 5.04 3.72
C ALA A 17 6.05 4.00 3.15
N ILE A 18 6.08 3.86 1.83
CA ILE A 18 7.02 2.97 1.12
C ILE A 18 8.03 3.80 0.35
N ARG A 19 9.30 3.42 0.42
CA ARG A 19 10.38 4.10 -0.29
C ARG A 19 11.01 3.15 -1.29
N ASN A 20 11.23 3.62 -2.51
CA ASN A 20 12.07 2.90 -3.46
C ASN A 20 13.53 2.99 -3.01
N SER A 21 14.07 1.86 -2.54
CA SER A 21 15.47 1.71 -2.12
C SER A 21 16.40 1.23 -3.25
N ASP A 22 15.85 0.94 -4.43
CA ASP A 22 16.61 0.49 -5.59
C ASP A 22 17.12 1.67 -6.42
N GLU A 23 18.12 1.40 -7.26
CA GLU A 23 18.71 2.37 -8.19
C GLU A 23 17.89 2.54 -9.49
N LYS A 24 16.74 1.87 -9.60
CA LYS A 24 15.88 1.86 -10.79
C LYS A 24 14.44 2.26 -10.45
N ASP A 25 13.72 2.75 -11.45
CA ASP A 25 12.30 3.03 -11.33
C ASP A 25 11.51 1.74 -11.05
N HIS A 26 10.60 1.79 -10.08
CA HIS A 26 9.58 0.76 -9.88
C HIS A 26 8.26 1.23 -10.49
N VAL A 27 7.66 0.38 -11.31
CA VAL A 27 6.36 0.61 -11.93
C VAL A 27 5.43 -0.52 -11.53
N PHE A 28 4.38 -0.17 -10.80
CA PHE A 28 3.31 -1.05 -10.34
C PHE A 28 2.13 -1.02 -11.30
N HIS A 29 1.47 -2.15 -11.42
CA HIS A 29 0.20 -2.27 -12.11
C HIS A 29 -0.93 -2.54 -11.12
N GLU A 30 -2.10 -1.93 -11.34
CA GLU A 30 -3.28 -2.11 -10.48
C GLU A 30 -3.66 -3.59 -10.28
N SER A 31 -3.39 -4.43 -11.29
CA SER A 31 -3.60 -5.88 -11.22
C SER A 31 -2.78 -6.58 -10.14
N GLU A 32 -1.61 -6.06 -9.78
CA GLU A 32 -0.75 -6.63 -8.73
C GLU A 32 -1.38 -6.48 -7.35
N PHE A 33 -2.24 -5.47 -7.15
CA PHE A 33 -2.92 -5.24 -5.88
C PHE A 33 -4.18 -6.11 -5.70
N ARG A 34 -4.64 -6.79 -6.76
CA ARG A 34 -5.85 -7.63 -6.70
C ARG A 34 -5.70 -8.84 -5.76
N ASN A 35 -4.48 -9.35 -5.60
CA ASN A 35 -4.14 -10.49 -4.74
C ASN A 35 -3.16 -10.09 -3.63
N PHE A 36 -3.29 -8.88 -3.09
CA PHE A 36 -2.32 -8.34 -2.15
C PHE A 36 -2.53 -8.88 -0.72
N GLY A 37 -1.86 -9.97 -0.34
CA GLY A 37 -1.88 -10.50 1.02
C GLY A 37 -3.22 -11.12 1.46
N GLU A 38 -3.24 -11.69 2.66
CA GLU A 38 -4.40 -12.40 3.20
C GLU A 38 -5.40 -11.40 3.84
N HIS A 39 -6.70 -11.60 3.59
CA HIS A 39 -7.81 -10.76 4.08
C HIS A 39 -7.79 -9.28 3.69
N VAL A 40 -6.98 -8.91 2.70
CA VAL A 40 -7.00 -7.57 2.11
C VAL A 40 -8.15 -7.50 1.11
N ARG A 41 -9.04 -6.52 1.31
CA ARG A 41 -10.12 -6.19 0.39
C ARG A 41 -9.66 -5.24 -0.70
N PHE A 42 -8.85 -4.25 -0.33
CA PHE A 42 -8.32 -3.25 -1.24
C PHE A 42 -6.90 -2.88 -0.86
N ALA A 43 -6.03 -2.71 -1.86
CA ALA A 43 -4.73 -2.09 -1.71
C ALA A 43 -4.51 -1.13 -2.87
N GLY A 44 -3.85 0.00 -2.61
CA GLY A 44 -3.58 1.00 -3.63
C GLY A 44 -2.41 1.90 -3.26
N LEU A 45 -1.70 2.37 -4.28
CA LEU A 45 -0.61 3.34 -4.14
C LEU A 45 -1.07 4.72 -4.60
N ASP A 46 -0.58 5.75 -3.94
CA ASP A 46 -0.73 7.14 -4.40
C ASP A 46 -0.06 7.36 -5.78
N LYS A 47 1.05 6.65 -6.04
CA LYS A 47 1.76 6.65 -7.31
C LYS A 47 2.12 5.23 -7.73
N LEU A 48 1.76 4.88 -8.97
CA LEU A 48 2.13 3.61 -9.60
C LEU A 48 3.57 3.59 -10.09
N LYS A 49 4.21 4.75 -10.27
CA LYS A 49 5.63 4.85 -10.59
C LYS A 49 6.36 5.50 -9.41
N ILE A 50 7.40 4.84 -8.91
CA ILE A 50 8.26 5.33 -7.82
C ILE A 50 9.70 5.36 -8.33
N VAL A 51 10.27 6.56 -8.46
CA VAL A 51 11.68 6.70 -8.88
C VAL A 51 12.64 6.40 -7.70
N PRO A 52 13.94 6.15 -7.95
CA PRO A 52 14.92 5.89 -6.90
C PRO A 52 14.88 6.93 -5.77
N ASN A 53 14.88 6.45 -4.52
CA ASN A 53 14.77 7.26 -3.31
C ASN A 53 13.45 8.03 -3.10
N GLU A 54 12.49 7.92 -4.01
CA GLU A 54 11.16 8.51 -3.82
C GLU A 54 10.37 7.68 -2.79
N THR A 55 9.56 8.39 -2.00
CA THR A 55 8.61 7.80 -1.06
C THR A 55 7.19 8.02 -1.57
N THR A 56 6.36 6.99 -1.52
CA THR A 56 4.92 7.06 -1.82
C THR A 56 4.13 6.44 -0.68
N THR A 57 2.81 6.61 -0.72
CA THR A 57 1.90 6.08 0.28
C THR A 57 1.15 4.87 -0.26
N LEU A 58 1.18 3.78 0.50
CA LEU A 58 0.40 2.58 0.29
C LEU A 58 -0.78 2.57 1.27
N TYR A 59 -1.98 2.43 0.73
CA TYR A 59 -3.21 2.26 1.47
C TYR A 59 -3.63 0.81 1.40
N VAL A 60 -3.93 0.21 2.54
CA VAL A 60 -4.42 -1.18 2.65
C VAL A 60 -5.71 -1.16 3.45
N VAL A 61 -6.73 -1.88 2.97
CA VAL A 61 -7.99 -2.07 3.68
C VAL A 61 -8.22 -3.57 3.84
N ARG A 62 -8.41 -4.00 5.08
CA ARG A 62 -8.69 -5.38 5.46
C ARG A 62 -10.11 -5.49 6.03
N GLU A 63 -10.67 -6.68 5.97
CA GLU A 63 -11.83 -6.99 6.80
C GLU A 63 -11.42 -7.01 8.26
N ALA A 64 -12.20 -6.34 9.11
CA ALA A 64 -12.03 -6.46 10.55
C ALA A 64 -12.33 -7.92 10.97
N LYS A 65 -11.44 -8.54 11.73
CA LYS A 65 -11.62 -9.90 12.25
C LYS A 65 -12.70 -10.00 13.31
#